data_AF-A0A969T7T2-F1
#
_entry.id   AF-A0A969T7T2-F1
#
_cell.length_a   1.000
_cell.length_b   1.000
_cell.length_c   1.000
_cell.angle_alpha   90.00
_cell.angle_beta   90.00
_cell.angle_gamma   90.00
#
_symmetry.space_group_name_H-M   'P 1'
#
loop_
_entity.id
_entity.type
_entity.pdbx_description
1 polymer ?
#
loop_
_entity_poly.entity_id
_entity_poly.type
_entity_poly.pdbx_seq_one_letter_code
_entity_poly.pdbx_strand_id
1 'polypeptide(L)'
;MGIGGFLNKFLGKKSDRDIKEIWPIVESVKEEYENITKLSNDELRAKTEDLKAQIVDFVKEEENEKVVLKTKAESDETDIVEREDIYREIDKLDEKILSKIEEKLNDILPTAFSIVKETAKRFNDNETIEVTANDFDKKLAAKKENVVIKGDKAIYKNKWIAGG
;
A
#
# COMPACT_ATOMS: atom_id res chain seq x y z
N MET A 1 11.32 -3.20 49.69
CA MET A 1 10.65 -2.32 48.72
C MET A 1 11.62 -1.22 48.36
N GLY A 2 12.30 -1.35 47.22
CA GLY A 2 13.39 -0.46 46.80
C GLY A 2 12.91 0.64 45.85
N ILE A 3 13.55 1.80 45.95
CA ILE A 3 13.27 3.04 45.21
C ILE A 3 13.35 2.86 43.67
N GLY A 4 13.93 1.76 43.17
CA GLY A 4 13.94 1.40 41.74
C GLY A 4 12.57 1.00 41.15
N GLY A 5 11.57 0.66 41.97
CA GLY A 5 10.22 0.32 41.51
C GLY A 5 9.29 1.52 41.28
N PHE A 6 9.64 2.70 41.81
CA PHE A 6 8.82 3.91 41.68
C PHE A 6 9.15 4.72 40.42
N LEU A 7 10.42 4.73 39.97
CA LEU A 7 10.82 5.42 38.73
C LEU A 7 10.26 4.73 37.48
N ASN A 8 10.09 3.40 37.50
CA ASN A 8 9.48 2.63 36.40
C ASN A 8 7.95 2.81 36.29
N LYS A 9 7.33 3.43 37.30
CA LYS A 9 5.88 3.71 37.34
C LYS A 9 5.54 5.10 36.80
N PHE A 10 6.53 6.01 36.75
CA PHE A 10 6.38 7.37 36.21
C PHE A 10 6.79 7.50 34.73
N LEU A 11 7.61 6.58 34.20
CA LEU A 11 8.06 6.60 32.80
C LEU A 11 7.29 5.67 31.85
N GLY A 12 6.39 4.82 32.38
CA GLY A 12 5.66 3.81 31.60
C GLY A 12 6.58 2.72 31.03
N LYS A 13 6.10 1.48 30.90
CA LYS A 13 6.90 0.47 30.18
C LYS A 13 6.96 0.91 28.72
N LYS A 14 8.10 0.72 28.04
CA LYS A 14 8.26 1.04 26.61
C LYS A 14 7.08 0.54 25.75
N SER A 15 6.63 -0.69 26.02
CA SER A 15 5.44 -1.27 25.39
C SER A 15 4.16 -0.43 25.55
N ASP A 16 3.92 0.17 26.71
CA ASP A 16 2.73 0.99 26.96
C ASP A 16 2.80 2.31 26.19
N ARG A 17 4.00 2.83 25.95
CA ARG A 17 4.22 4.03 25.15
C ARG A 17 4.03 3.73 23.66
N ASP A 18 4.67 2.67 23.17
CA ASP A 18 4.57 2.25 21.77
C ASP A 18 3.10 1.93 21.39
N ILE A 19 2.32 1.31 22.29
CA ILE A 19 0.87 1.08 22.10
C ILE A 19 0.09 2.40 22.01
N LYS A 20 0.41 3.39 22.86
CA LYS A 20 -0.26 4.69 22.82
C LYS A 20 0.01 5.44 21.52
N GLU A 21 1.21 5.32 20.98
CA GLU A 21 1.60 5.97 19.71
C GLU A 21 0.83 5.41 18.51
N ILE A 22 0.57 4.09 18.48
CA ILE A 22 -0.18 3.46 17.38
C ILE A 22 -1.70 3.52 17.55
N TRP A 23 -2.20 3.82 18.75
CA TRP A 23 -3.63 3.78 19.04
C TRP A 23 -4.49 4.69 18.15
N PRO A 24 -4.08 5.94 17.84
CA PRO A 24 -4.82 6.79 16.91
C PRO A 24 -4.97 6.16 15.51
N ILE A 25 -3.91 5.50 15.02
CA ILE A 25 -3.95 4.80 13.73
C ILE A 25 -4.95 3.64 13.78
N VAL A 26 -4.99 2.90 14.89
CA VAL A 26 -5.96 1.82 15.09
C VAL A 26 -7.40 2.35 15.10
N GLU A 27 -7.64 3.52 15.65
CA GLU A 27 -8.95 4.18 15.63
C GLU A 27 -9.34 4.58 14.19
N SER A 28 -8.43 5.22 13.45
CA SER A 28 -8.68 5.54 12.02
C SER A 28 -8.96 4.30 11.18
N VAL A 29 -8.26 3.18 11.42
CA VAL A 29 -8.53 1.90 10.74
C VAL A 29 -9.93 1.40 11.08
N LYS A 30 -10.37 1.49 12.34
CA LYS A 30 -11.71 1.04 12.74
C LYS A 30 -12.81 1.85 12.07
N GLU A 31 -12.64 3.17 11.99
CA GLU A 31 -13.59 4.07 11.33
C GLU A 31 -13.71 3.73 9.84
N GLU A 32 -12.57 3.63 9.14
CA GLU A 32 -12.58 3.31 7.70
C GLU A 32 -13.10 1.90 7.42
N TYR A 33 -12.87 0.95 8.32
CA TYR A 33 -13.37 -0.41 8.21
C TYR A 33 -14.90 -0.48 8.10
N GLU A 34 -15.64 0.43 8.73
CA GLU A 34 -17.10 0.49 8.60
C GLU A 34 -17.57 0.79 7.16
N ASN A 35 -16.76 1.52 6.39
CA ASN A 35 -17.04 1.78 4.98
C ASN A 35 -16.63 0.60 4.10
N ILE A 36 -15.46 0.01 4.38
CA ILE A 36 -14.91 -1.11 3.61
C ILE A 36 -15.79 -2.36 3.67
N THR A 37 -16.42 -2.64 4.82
CA THR A 37 -17.30 -3.82 4.98
C THR A 37 -18.53 -3.81 4.08
N LYS A 38 -18.93 -2.63 3.58
CA LYS A 38 -20.11 -2.46 2.73
C LYS A 38 -19.83 -2.75 1.25
N LEU A 39 -18.57 -2.87 0.86
CA LEU A 39 -18.16 -3.06 -0.54
C LEU A 39 -18.42 -4.50 -1.01
N SER A 40 -18.80 -4.68 -2.28
CA SER A 40 -18.76 -5.98 -2.95
C SER A 40 -17.31 -6.49 -3.12
N ASN A 41 -17.11 -7.72 -3.60
CA ASN A 41 -15.76 -8.24 -3.85
C ASN A 41 -15.04 -7.47 -4.97
N ASP A 42 -15.79 -7.05 -5.99
CA ASP A 42 -15.24 -6.28 -7.10
C ASP A 42 -14.91 -4.84 -6.67
N GLU A 43 -15.77 -4.21 -5.87
CA GLU A 43 -15.49 -2.87 -5.33
C GLU A 43 -14.31 -2.89 -4.34
N LEU A 44 -14.21 -3.91 -3.49
CA LEU A 44 -13.08 -4.07 -2.56
C LEU A 44 -11.75 -4.21 -3.33
N ARG A 45 -11.77 -4.98 -4.43
CA ARG A 45 -10.62 -5.12 -5.34
C ARG A 45 -10.30 -3.81 -6.04
N ALA A 46 -11.30 -3.13 -6.58
CA ALA A 46 -11.12 -1.84 -7.25
C ALA A 46 -10.52 -0.78 -6.30
N LYS A 47 -10.83 -0.85 -5.00
CA LYS A 47 -10.25 0.04 -3.99
C LYS A 47 -8.73 -0.06 -3.91
N THR A 48 -8.16 -1.24 -4.15
CA THR A 48 -6.69 -1.38 -4.20
C THR A 48 -6.08 -0.65 -5.39
N GLU A 49 -6.75 -0.64 -6.54
CA GLU A 49 -6.29 0.10 -7.71
C GLU A 49 -6.47 1.62 -7.55
N ASP A 50 -7.55 2.06 -6.91
CA ASP A 50 -7.75 3.46 -6.49
C ASP A 50 -6.60 3.94 -5.60
N LEU A 51 -6.22 3.16 -4.57
CA LEU A 51 -5.09 3.51 -3.71
C LEU A 51 -3.76 3.64 -4.47
N LYS A 52 -3.48 2.74 -5.42
CA LYS A 52 -2.28 2.84 -6.26
C LYS A 52 -2.30 4.08 -7.14
N ALA A 53 -3.44 4.38 -7.75
CA ALA A 53 -3.61 5.57 -8.59
C ALA A 53 -3.36 6.84 -7.77
N GLN A 54 -3.90 6.92 -6.56
CA GLN A 54 -3.68 8.04 -5.66
C GLN A 54 -2.19 8.26 -5.32
N ILE A 55 -1.40 7.21 -5.13
CA ILE A 55 0.06 7.34 -4.90
C ILE A 55 0.74 7.90 -6.15
N VAL A 56 0.44 7.34 -7.32
CA VAL A 56 1.03 7.77 -8.60
C VAL A 56 0.68 9.22 -8.91
N ASP A 57 -0.59 9.59 -8.75
CA ASP A 57 -1.06 10.95 -9.00
C ASP A 57 -0.45 11.95 -8.02
N PHE A 58 -0.21 11.54 -6.76
CA PHE A 58 0.37 12.41 -5.74
C PHE A 58 1.81 12.86 -6.05
N VAL A 59 2.59 12.04 -6.76
CA VAL A 59 4.00 12.34 -7.13
C VAL A 59 4.20 12.67 -8.61
N LYS A 60 3.12 12.75 -9.37
CA LYS A 60 3.14 12.89 -10.83
C LYS A 60 3.84 14.17 -11.30
N GLU A 61 3.70 15.25 -10.56
CA GLU A 61 4.33 16.53 -10.89
C GLU A 61 5.86 16.42 -10.86
N GLU A 62 6.41 15.91 -9.77
CA GLU A 62 7.86 15.74 -9.60
C GLU A 62 8.43 14.69 -10.55
N GLU A 63 7.70 13.60 -10.81
CA GLU A 63 8.10 12.60 -11.81
C GLU A 63 8.17 13.20 -13.22
N ASN A 64 7.20 14.04 -13.60
CA ASN A 64 7.24 14.73 -14.89
C ASN A 64 8.40 15.72 -14.97
N GLU A 65 8.66 16.48 -13.90
CA GLU A 65 9.80 17.38 -13.82
C GLU A 65 11.13 16.62 -13.98
N LYS A 66 11.25 15.49 -13.30
CA LYS A 66 12.42 14.59 -13.41
C LYS A 66 12.63 14.09 -14.84
N VAL A 67 11.56 13.72 -15.55
CA VAL A 67 11.64 13.32 -16.97
C VAL A 67 12.15 14.47 -17.83
N VAL A 68 11.61 15.68 -17.66
CA VAL A 68 12.05 16.87 -18.41
C VAL A 68 13.52 17.17 -18.15
N LEU A 69 13.96 17.13 -16.89
CA LEU A 69 15.36 17.34 -16.51
C LEU A 69 16.29 16.28 -17.10
N LYS A 70 15.89 15.00 -17.07
CA LYS A 70 16.67 13.92 -17.70
C LYS A 70 16.85 14.15 -19.20
N THR A 71 15.77 14.48 -19.91
CA THR A 71 15.85 14.80 -21.35
C THR A 71 16.77 15.98 -21.61
N LYS A 72 16.76 17.00 -20.74
CA LYS A 72 17.69 18.14 -20.84
C LYS A 72 19.15 17.70 -20.62
N ALA A 73 19.42 16.88 -19.61
CA ALA A 73 20.79 16.40 -19.33
C ALA A 73 21.35 15.54 -20.47
N GLU A 74 20.50 14.77 -21.14
CA GLU A 74 20.86 13.89 -22.26
C GLU A 74 21.02 14.64 -23.60
N SER A 75 20.65 15.93 -23.67
CA SER A 75 20.86 16.75 -24.87
C SER A 75 22.34 17.02 -25.13
N ASP A 76 22.73 17.01 -26.41
CA ASP A 76 24.09 17.35 -26.86
C ASP A 76 24.44 18.82 -26.61
N GLU A 77 23.43 19.68 -26.45
CA GLU A 77 23.60 21.13 -26.21
C GLU A 77 23.95 21.47 -24.75
N THR A 78 23.74 20.55 -23.82
CA THR A 78 23.99 20.77 -22.39
C THR A 78 25.47 20.53 -22.10
N ASP A 79 26.15 21.46 -21.43
CA ASP A 79 27.56 21.25 -21.08
C ASP A 79 27.73 20.33 -19.85
N ILE A 80 28.97 19.94 -19.55
CA ILE A 80 29.24 19.00 -18.45
C ILE A 80 28.86 19.59 -17.08
N VAL A 81 29.05 20.88 -16.86
CA VAL A 81 28.75 21.55 -15.59
C VAL A 81 27.23 21.67 -15.42
N GLU A 82 26.52 22.07 -16.47
CA GLU A 82 25.06 22.09 -16.48
C GLU A 82 24.45 20.70 -16.28
N ARG A 83 25.03 19.66 -16.88
CA ARG A 83 24.60 18.27 -16.64
C ARG A 83 24.75 17.88 -15.17
N GLU A 84 25.88 18.21 -14.54
CA GLU A 84 26.10 17.91 -13.12
C GLU A 84 25.05 18.58 -12.24
N ASP A 85 24.75 19.86 -12.47
CA ASP A 85 23.73 20.58 -11.71
C ASP A 85 22.32 20.00 -11.96
N ILE A 86 22.00 19.61 -13.20
CA ILE A 86 20.72 18.93 -13.50
C ILE A 86 20.60 17.61 -12.73
N TYR A 87 21.66 16.80 -12.67
CA TYR A 87 21.62 15.55 -11.91
C TYR A 87 21.48 15.78 -10.40
N ARG A 88 22.08 16.85 -9.85
CA ARG A 88 21.86 17.24 -8.45
C ARG A 88 20.41 17.63 -8.18
N GLU A 89 19.74 18.32 -9.11
CA GLU A 89 18.31 18.61 -8.98
C GLU A 89 17.44 17.36 -9.11
N ILE A 90 17.81 16.42 -9.99
CA ILE A 90 17.17 15.10 -10.09
C ILE A 90 17.26 14.34 -8.76
N ASP A 91 18.43 14.33 -8.11
CA ASP A 91 18.61 13.66 -6.81
C ASP A 91 17.72 14.28 -5.72
N LYS A 92 17.59 15.62 -5.69
CA LYS A 92 16.66 16.30 -4.78
C LYS A 92 15.20 15.96 -5.06
N LEU A 93 14.82 15.85 -6.33
CA LEU A 93 13.48 15.43 -6.72
C LEU A 93 13.22 13.99 -6.28
N ASP A 94 14.21 13.10 -6.34
CA ASP A 94 14.08 11.73 -5.85
C ASP A 94 13.83 11.66 -4.33
N GLU A 95 14.56 12.44 -3.54
CA GLU A 95 14.31 12.56 -2.10
C GLU A 95 12.92 13.12 -1.80
N LYS A 96 12.47 14.11 -2.58
CA LYS A 96 11.14 14.71 -2.46
C LYS A 96 10.03 13.70 -2.83
N ILE A 97 10.19 12.96 -3.92
CA ILE A 97 9.26 11.91 -4.35
C ILE A 97 9.13 10.85 -3.26
N LEU A 98 10.26 10.37 -2.71
CA LEU A 98 10.25 9.39 -1.63
C LEU A 98 9.47 9.89 -0.41
N SER A 99 9.72 11.14 0.00
CA SER A 99 9.03 11.77 1.13
C SER A 99 7.52 11.89 0.88
N LYS A 100 7.11 12.27 -0.33
CA LYS A 100 5.70 12.35 -0.72
C LYS A 100 5.03 10.98 -0.79
N ILE A 101 5.74 9.95 -1.25
CA ILE A 101 5.24 8.57 -1.21
C ILE A 101 5.00 8.15 0.24
N GLU A 102 5.94 8.40 1.15
CA GLU A 102 5.78 8.09 2.57
C GLU A 102 4.58 8.81 3.19
N GLU A 103 4.43 10.11 2.93
CA GLU A 103 3.27 10.90 3.35
C GLU A 103 1.97 10.28 2.86
N LYS A 104 1.89 9.98 1.55
CA LYS A 104 0.66 9.43 0.97
C LYS A 104 0.38 8.01 1.44
N LEU A 105 1.41 7.19 1.65
CA LEU A 105 1.27 5.85 2.22
C LEU A 105 0.71 5.91 3.64
N ASN A 106 1.17 6.86 4.46
CA ASN A 106 0.66 7.06 5.81
C ASN A 106 -0.81 7.54 5.80
N ASP A 107 -1.17 8.44 4.87
CA ASP A 107 -2.54 8.91 4.67
C ASP A 107 -3.50 7.77 4.31
N ILE A 108 -3.12 6.90 3.36
CA ILE A 108 -3.98 5.79 2.92
C ILE A 108 -3.87 4.54 3.80
N LEU A 109 -2.98 4.51 4.79
CA LEU A 109 -2.69 3.36 5.64
C LEU A 109 -3.97 2.79 6.28
N PRO A 110 -4.88 3.60 6.86
CA PRO A 110 -6.11 3.09 7.47
C PRO A 110 -6.99 2.31 6.48
N THR A 111 -7.14 2.83 5.26
CA THR A 111 -7.91 2.18 4.19
C THR A 111 -7.24 0.90 3.74
N ALA A 112 -5.91 0.91 3.52
CA ALA A 112 -5.16 -0.26 3.08
C ALA A 112 -5.25 -1.42 4.11
N PHE A 113 -5.07 -1.12 5.40
CA PHE A 113 -5.22 -2.12 6.47
C PHE A 113 -6.66 -2.64 6.57
N SER A 114 -7.65 -1.78 6.37
CA SER A 114 -9.06 -2.17 6.35
C SER A 114 -9.37 -3.13 5.20
N ILE A 115 -8.81 -2.92 4.01
CA ILE A 115 -8.94 -3.83 2.86
C ILE A 115 -8.34 -5.19 3.19
N VAL A 116 -7.12 -5.23 3.76
CA VAL A 116 -6.45 -6.49 4.14
C VAL A 116 -7.29 -7.25 5.17
N LYS A 117 -7.76 -6.55 6.20
CA LYS A 117 -8.61 -7.13 7.25
C LYS A 117 -9.90 -7.70 6.68
N GLU A 118 -10.60 -6.93 5.84
CA GLU A 118 -11.85 -7.38 5.22
C GLU A 118 -11.64 -8.57 4.28
N THR A 119 -10.56 -8.54 3.50
CA THR A 119 -10.18 -9.65 2.62
C THR A 119 -9.92 -10.92 3.43
N ALA A 120 -9.13 -10.83 4.51
CA ALA A 120 -8.86 -11.97 5.38
C ALA A 120 -10.14 -12.54 5.98
N LYS A 121 -11.04 -11.68 6.47
CA LYS A 121 -12.35 -12.09 6.99
C LYS A 121 -13.18 -12.81 5.93
N ARG A 122 -13.26 -12.28 4.70
CA ARG A 122 -14.01 -12.92 3.61
C ARG A 122 -13.50 -14.32 3.29
N PHE A 123 -12.19 -14.51 3.21
CA PHE A 123 -11.59 -15.83 2.97
C PHE A 123 -11.77 -16.78 4.17
N ASN A 124 -11.84 -16.27 5.39
CA ASN A 124 -12.15 -17.06 6.57
C ASN A 124 -13.62 -17.53 6.58
N ASP A 125 -14.55 -16.62 6.30
CA ASP A 125 -15.98 -16.84 6.47
C ASP A 125 -16.64 -17.53 5.26
N ASN A 126 -15.97 -17.57 4.10
CA ASN A 126 -16.50 -18.12 2.86
C ASN A 126 -15.55 -19.14 2.23
N GLU A 127 -16.10 -20.27 1.73
CA GLU A 127 -15.31 -21.28 1.02
C GLU A 127 -14.80 -20.78 -0.34
N THR A 128 -15.57 -19.90 -0.97
CA THR A 128 -15.24 -19.32 -2.27
C THR A 128 -15.53 -17.83 -2.32
N ILE A 129 -14.66 -17.08 -2.98
CA ILE A 129 -14.83 -15.65 -3.28
C ILE A 129 -14.92 -15.49 -4.80
N GLU A 130 -16.02 -14.92 -5.27
CA GLU A 130 -16.23 -14.62 -6.68
C GLU A 130 -16.00 -13.13 -6.97
N VAL A 131 -15.36 -12.88 -8.10
CA VAL A 131 -14.95 -11.57 -8.63
C VAL A 131 -14.93 -11.62 -10.15
N THR A 132 -14.99 -10.45 -10.78
CA THR A 132 -14.82 -10.31 -12.23
C THR A 132 -13.37 -10.61 -12.62
N ALA A 133 -13.20 -11.56 -13.54
CA ALA A 133 -11.90 -12.08 -13.94
C ALA A 133 -11.07 -11.03 -14.69
N ASN A 134 -9.83 -10.84 -14.26
CA ASN A 134 -8.82 -10.08 -15.01
C ASN A 134 -7.66 -10.97 -15.48
N ASP A 135 -6.66 -10.39 -16.14
CA ASP A 135 -5.53 -11.15 -16.67
C ASP A 135 -4.61 -11.72 -15.58
N PHE A 136 -4.55 -11.09 -14.40
CA PHE A 136 -3.86 -11.65 -13.25
C PHE A 136 -4.53 -12.93 -12.77
N ASP A 137 -5.87 -12.93 -12.68
CA ASP A 137 -6.65 -14.09 -12.27
C ASP A 137 -6.46 -15.27 -13.23
N LYS A 138 -6.43 -15.01 -14.55
CA LYS A 138 -6.15 -16.04 -15.58
C LYS A 138 -4.75 -16.63 -15.45
N LYS A 139 -3.74 -15.77 -15.24
CA LYS A 139 -2.34 -16.21 -15.02
C LYS A 139 -2.23 -17.04 -13.74
N LEU A 140 -2.99 -16.70 -12.71
CA LEU A 140 -2.99 -17.40 -11.44
C LEU A 140 -3.69 -18.76 -11.56
N ALA A 141 -4.86 -18.82 -12.22
CA ALA A 141 -5.60 -20.05 -12.48
C ALA A 141 -4.79 -21.07 -13.30
N ALA A 142 -3.91 -20.61 -14.20
CA ALA A 142 -3.01 -21.49 -14.93
C ALA A 142 -1.95 -22.18 -14.05
N LYS A 143 -1.70 -21.67 -12.84
CA LYS A 143 -0.65 -22.15 -11.92
C LYS A 143 -1.17 -22.64 -10.57
N LYS A 144 -2.40 -22.29 -10.20
CA LYS A 144 -2.97 -22.49 -8.87
C LYS A 144 -4.37 -23.05 -8.98
N GLU A 145 -4.55 -24.29 -8.51
CA GLU A 145 -5.83 -25.01 -8.57
C GLU A 145 -6.95 -24.37 -7.75
N ASN A 146 -6.60 -23.52 -6.78
CA ASN A 146 -7.56 -22.79 -5.96
C ASN A 146 -8.12 -21.53 -6.65
N VAL A 147 -7.73 -21.25 -7.89
CA VAL A 147 -8.31 -20.17 -8.70
C VAL A 147 -8.89 -20.78 -9.97
N VAL A 148 -10.21 -20.64 -10.15
CA VAL A 148 -10.93 -21.23 -11.27
C VAL A 148 -11.61 -20.11 -12.05
N ILE A 149 -11.40 -20.06 -13.37
CA ILE A 149 -12.10 -19.14 -14.26
C ILE A 149 -13.37 -19.81 -14.78
N LYS A 150 -14.52 -19.14 -14.62
CA LYS A 150 -15.82 -19.55 -15.19
C LYS A 150 -16.44 -18.37 -15.94
N GLY A 151 -16.38 -18.40 -17.27
CA GLY A 151 -16.86 -17.29 -18.10
C GLY A 151 -16.05 -16.02 -17.82
N ASP A 152 -16.73 -14.96 -17.39
CA ASP A 152 -16.18 -13.66 -17.00
C ASP A 152 -15.82 -13.56 -15.51
N LYS A 153 -15.99 -14.64 -14.73
CA LYS A 153 -15.71 -14.67 -13.29
C LYS A 153 -14.47 -15.47 -12.94
N ALA A 154 -13.75 -15.00 -11.93
CA ALA A 154 -12.73 -15.75 -11.23
C ALA A 154 -13.29 -16.18 -9.87
N ILE A 155 -13.08 -17.45 -9.52
CA ILE A 155 -13.53 -18.03 -8.26
C ILE A 155 -12.30 -18.47 -7.49
N TYR A 156 -12.07 -17.79 -6.37
CA TYR A 156 -11.00 -18.08 -5.42
C TYR A 156 -11.50 -19.00 -4.33
N LYS A 157 -10.91 -20.18 -4.19
CA LYS A 157 -11.17 -21.09 -3.06
C LYS A 157 -10.27 -20.72 -1.89
N ASN A 158 -10.80 -20.81 -0.68
CA ASN A 158 -10.05 -20.51 0.55
C ASN A 158 -9.12 -21.65 1.02
N LYS A 159 -9.15 -22.80 0.35
CA LYS A 159 -8.31 -23.97 0.65
C LYS A 159 -7.52 -24.39 -0.58
N TRP A 160 -6.27 -24.75 -0.36
CA TRP A 160 -5.36 -25.30 -1.36
C TRP A 160 -4.35 -26.24 -0.72
N ILE A 161 -3.74 -27.11 -1.53
CA ILE A 161 -2.65 -27.95 -1.08
C ILE A 161 -1.41 -27.05 -0.90
N ALA A 162 -0.96 -26.88 0.34
CA ALA A 162 0.24 -26.14 0.67
C ALA A 162 1.48 -27.01 0.40
N GLY A 163 1.85 -27.13 -0.88
CA GLY A 163 3.04 -27.85 -1.33
C GLY A 163 2.73 -29.02 -2.26
N GLY A 164 3.24 -28.92 -3.49
CA GLY A 164 3.33 -29.95 -4.52
C GLY A 164 4.56 -29.67 -5.36
#